data_AF-A0A533ZSI7-F1
#
_entry.id   AF-A0A533ZSI7-F1
#
_cell.length_a   1.000
_cell.length_b   1.000
_cell.length_c   1.000
_cell.angle_alpha   90.00
_cell.angle_beta   90.00
_cell.angle_gamma   90.00
#
_symmetry.space_group_name_H-M   'P 1'
#
loop_
_entity.id
_entity.type
_entity.pdbx_description
1 polymer ?
#
loop_
_entity_poly.entity_id
_entity_poly.type
_entity_poly.pdbx_seq_one_letter_code
_entity_poly.pdbx_strand_id
1 'polypeptide(L)'
;MNNISTFLTTVIGIGFGWILNEFGQWFRTRREDRKVKKKMLYLLLETYYTFNKLDTAPIINEISKIITEKLPPEIQTEELQLEINKIYHNVIDQTMEDNVSDEILDLEESYKKGIEDLAFVDPITAYRLKGKNDILETFDQMAEAIESIKKQLSEEEKERIPDSIFNMIKPELLKTTFMDLEEEIKKISRNIGPLTHYRSKKVIRDLKSSVDENRRKEMQRFFDKILPM
;
A
#
# COMPACT_ATOMS: atom_id res chain seq x y z
N MET A 1 -0.93 31.36 64.05
CA MET A 1 -0.12 31.14 62.83
C MET A 1 -0.50 29.88 62.02
N ASN A 2 -1.51 29.09 62.43
CA ASN A 2 -1.83 27.80 61.76
C ASN A 2 -2.83 27.89 60.59
N ASN A 3 -3.53 29.01 60.42
CA ASN A 3 -4.57 29.14 59.39
C ASN A 3 -3.99 29.43 58.00
N ILE A 4 -2.85 30.12 57.94
CA ILE A 4 -2.18 30.48 56.67
C ILE A 4 -1.54 29.25 56.02
N SER A 5 -0.90 28.37 56.81
CA SER A 5 -0.31 27.13 56.27
C SER A 5 -1.38 26.17 55.77
N THR A 6 -2.49 26.02 56.50
CA THR A 6 -3.63 25.19 56.09
C THR A 6 -4.22 25.70 54.77
N PHE A 7 -4.48 27.01 54.67
CA PHE A 7 -4.97 27.63 53.43
C PHE A 7 -4.00 27.42 52.25
N LEU A 8 -2.70 27.60 52.48
CA LEU A 8 -1.67 27.40 51.46
C LEU A 8 -1.65 25.94 50.96
N THR A 9 -1.74 24.96 51.87
CA THR A 9 -1.77 23.54 51.49
C THR A 9 -3.04 23.16 50.72
N THR A 10 -4.20 23.74 51.05
CA THR A 10 -5.45 23.52 50.32
C THR A 10 -5.38 24.09 48.91
N VAL A 11 -4.85 25.31 48.75
CA VAL A 11 -4.67 25.94 47.43
C VAL A 11 -3.70 25.14 46.55
N ILE A 12 -2.60 24.65 47.14
CA ILE A 12 -1.64 23.78 46.43
C ILE A 12 -2.29 22.46 46.02
N GLY A 13 -3.08 21.84 46.90
CA GLY A 13 -3.80 20.59 46.61
C GLY A 13 -4.79 20.74 45.46
N ILE A 14 -5.57 21.83 45.45
CA ILE A 14 -6.51 22.15 44.36
C ILE A 14 -5.76 22.40 43.05
N GLY A 15 -4.67 23.19 43.08
CA GLY A 15 -3.85 23.46 41.90
C GLY A 15 -3.21 22.21 41.32
N PHE A 16 -2.67 21.33 42.17
CA PHE A 16 -2.07 20.07 41.72
C PHE A 16 -3.11 19.11 41.14
N GLY A 17 -4.30 19.03 41.74
CA GLY A 17 -5.42 18.26 41.21
C GLY A 17 -5.86 18.72 39.81
N TRP A 18 -5.94 20.04 39.59
CA TRP A 18 -6.28 20.59 38.28
C TRP A 18 -5.19 20.28 37.22
N ILE A 19 -3.91 20.47 37.56
CA ILE A 19 -2.79 20.15 36.67
C ILE A 19 -2.79 18.66 36.27
N LEU A 20 -2.98 17.76 37.23
CA LEU A 20 -3.06 16.32 36.95
C LEU A 20 -4.24 15.97 36.05
N ASN A 21 -5.39 16.61 36.26
CA ASN A 21 -6.57 16.40 35.42
C ASN A 21 -6.32 16.87 33.98
N GLU A 22 -5.79 18.08 33.79
CA GLU A 22 -5.43 18.61 32.47
C GLU A 22 -4.37 17.75 31.77
N PHE A 23 -3.36 17.30 32.51
CA PHE A 23 -2.35 16.39 31.98
C PHE A 23 -2.97 15.06 31.54
N GLY A 24 -3.90 14.53 32.32
CA GLY A 24 -4.65 13.33 31.96
C GLY A 24 -5.48 13.49 30.68
N GLN A 25 -6.17 14.62 30.52
CA GLN A 25 -6.93 14.93 29.31
C GLN A 25 -6.00 15.06 28.09
N TRP A 26 -4.90 15.81 28.22
CA TRP A 26 -3.90 15.96 27.18
C TRP A 26 -3.32 14.61 26.72
N PHE A 27 -3.02 13.70 27.65
CA PHE A 27 -2.56 12.35 27.33
C PHE A 27 -3.61 11.52 26.57
N ARG A 28 -4.90 11.69 26.91
CA ARG A 28 -6.00 10.99 26.22
C ARG A 28 -6.15 11.49 24.79
N THR A 29 -6.20 12.79 24.57
CA THR A 29 -6.26 13.39 23.22
C THR A 29 -5.09 12.95 22.36
N ARG A 30 -3.85 13.02 22.89
CA ARG A 30 -2.65 12.53 22.19
C ARG A 30 -2.73 11.06 21.81
N ARG A 31 -3.38 10.23 22.63
CA ARG A 31 -3.56 8.80 22.35
C ARG A 31 -4.58 8.58 21.23
N GLU A 32 -5.66 9.36 21.21
CA GLU A 32 -6.69 9.32 20.18
C GLU A 32 -6.13 9.78 18.83
N ASP A 33 -5.41 10.91 18.78
CA ASP A 33 -4.73 11.37 17.57
C ASP A 33 -3.79 10.30 17.01
N ARG A 34 -3.03 9.64 17.90
CA ARG A 34 -2.11 8.57 17.51
C ARG A 34 -2.85 7.35 16.97
N LYS A 35 -4.06 7.03 17.45
CA LYS A 35 -4.86 5.92 16.90
C LYS A 35 -5.29 6.23 15.47
N VAL A 36 -5.79 7.44 15.22
CA VAL A 36 -6.20 7.87 13.87
C VAL A 36 -5.01 7.83 12.90
N LYS A 37 -3.85 8.39 13.30
CA LYS A 37 -2.64 8.33 12.47
C LYS A 37 -2.19 6.89 12.18
N LYS A 38 -2.30 5.97 13.15
CA LYS A 38 -1.99 4.55 12.95
C LYS A 38 -2.96 3.87 11.98
N LYS A 39 -4.25 4.21 12.04
CA LYS A 39 -5.24 3.73 11.07
C LYS A 39 -4.89 4.20 9.66
N MET A 40 -4.56 5.49 9.50
CA MET A 40 -4.12 6.01 8.20
C MET A 40 -2.83 5.35 7.71
N LEU A 41 -1.85 5.13 8.59
CA LEU A 41 -0.63 4.42 8.24
C LEU A 41 -0.89 2.99 7.77
N TYR A 42 -1.83 2.30 8.41
CA TYR A 42 -2.26 0.96 7.99
C TYR A 42 -2.82 0.99 6.56
N LEU A 43 -3.78 1.90 6.30
CA LEU A 43 -4.39 2.04 4.98
C LEU A 43 -3.35 2.36 3.90
N LEU A 44 -2.40 3.24 4.16
CA LEU A 44 -1.31 3.53 3.21
C LEU A 44 -0.43 2.31 2.92
N LEU A 45 -0.11 1.51 3.94
CA LEU A 45 0.68 0.28 3.76
C LEU A 45 -0.11 -0.79 2.99
N GLU A 46 -1.41 -0.86 3.22
CA GLU A 46 -2.32 -1.75 2.51
C GLU A 46 -2.43 -1.34 1.04
N THR A 47 -2.65 -0.05 0.75
CA THR A 47 -2.60 0.49 -0.62
C THR A 47 -1.27 0.18 -1.31
N TYR A 48 -0.14 0.39 -0.61
CA TYR A 48 1.18 0.04 -1.15
C TYR A 48 1.30 -1.44 -1.47
N TYR A 49 0.85 -2.31 -0.56
CA TYR A 49 0.88 -3.76 -0.77
C TYR A 49 0.00 -4.18 -1.94
N THR A 50 -1.24 -3.70 -2.00
CA THR A 50 -2.19 -4.02 -3.07
C THR A 50 -1.65 -3.56 -4.42
N PHE A 51 -1.18 -2.31 -4.53
CA PHE A 51 -0.60 -1.82 -5.79
C PHE A 51 0.64 -2.61 -6.20
N ASN A 52 1.49 -3.00 -5.23
CA ASN A 52 2.67 -3.84 -5.50
C ASN A 52 2.31 -5.29 -5.85
N LYS A 53 1.17 -5.82 -5.39
CA LYS A 53 0.64 -7.13 -5.83
C LYS A 53 0.23 -7.07 -7.29
N LEU A 54 -0.35 -5.95 -7.71
CA LEU A 54 -0.84 -5.72 -9.07
C LEU A 54 0.27 -5.40 -10.08
N ASP A 55 1.43 -4.91 -9.63
CA ASP A 55 2.60 -4.71 -10.50
C ASP A 55 3.25 -6.04 -10.91
N THR A 56 2.71 -6.65 -11.96
CA THR A 56 3.18 -7.93 -12.51
C THR A 56 4.36 -7.77 -13.46
N ALA A 57 4.65 -6.56 -13.94
CA ALA A 57 5.67 -6.32 -14.95
C ALA A 57 7.09 -6.77 -14.53
N PRO A 58 7.55 -6.53 -13.29
CA PRO A 58 8.83 -7.07 -12.82
C PRO A 58 8.87 -8.60 -12.84
N ILE A 59 7.78 -9.25 -12.45
CA ILE A 59 7.66 -10.71 -12.38
C ILE A 59 7.66 -11.33 -13.78
N ILE A 60 6.87 -10.76 -14.70
CA ILE A 60 6.81 -11.21 -16.09
C ILE A 60 8.20 -11.10 -16.75
N ASN A 61 8.88 -9.96 -16.58
CA ASN A 61 10.21 -9.76 -17.12
C ASN A 61 11.23 -10.75 -16.55
N GLU A 62 11.14 -11.06 -15.26
CA GLU A 62 12.03 -12.02 -14.61
C GLU A 62 11.78 -13.46 -15.07
N ILE A 63 10.52 -13.88 -15.18
CA ILE A 63 10.13 -15.19 -15.74
C ILE A 63 10.67 -15.30 -17.17
N SER A 64 10.41 -14.30 -18.00
CA SER A 64 10.87 -14.31 -19.39
C SER A 64 12.38 -14.40 -19.50
N LYS A 65 13.10 -13.68 -18.63
CA LYS A 65 14.56 -13.77 -18.57
C LYS A 65 15.04 -15.17 -18.20
N ILE A 66 14.47 -15.79 -17.17
CA ILE A 66 14.84 -17.16 -16.75
C ILE A 66 14.59 -18.17 -17.87
N ILE A 67 13.47 -18.05 -18.58
CA ILE A 67 13.12 -18.95 -19.68
C ILE A 67 14.06 -18.75 -20.85
N THR A 68 14.31 -17.50 -21.27
CA THR A 68 15.26 -17.20 -22.35
C THR A 68 16.66 -17.70 -22.01
N GLU A 69 17.14 -17.51 -20.78
CA GLU A 69 18.46 -18.01 -20.33
C GLU A 69 18.56 -19.55 -20.36
N LYS A 70 17.44 -20.27 -20.26
CA LYS A 70 17.39 -21.74 -20.36
C LYS A 70 17.24 -22.26 -21.79
N LEU A 71 16.99 -21.40 -22.77
CA LEU A 71 16.87 -21.83 -24.17
C LEU A 71 18.23 -21.83 -24.88
N PRO A 72 18.40 -22.64 -25.94
CA PRO A 72 19.63 -22.61 -26.74
C PRO A 72 19.93 -21.20 -27.27
N PRO A 73 21.21 -20.79 -27.29
CA PRO A 73 21.61 -19.42 -27.63
C PRO A 73 21.20 -19.01 -29.04
N GLU A 74 20.96 -19.96 -29.96
CA GLU A 74 20.49 -19.68 -31.32
C GLU A 74 19.08 -19.07 -31.38
N ILE A 75 18.29 -19.23 -30.32
CA ILE A 75 16.87 -18.82 -30.26
C ILE A 75 16.64 -17.67 -29.27
N GLN A 76 17.68 -17.22 -28.56
CA GLN A 76 17.61 -16.13 -27.57
C GLN A 76 17.49 -14.75 -28.24
N THR A 77 16.39 -14.51 -28.96
CA THR A 77 16.11 -13.22 -29.61
C THR A 77 15.22 -12.33 -28.75
N GLU A 78 15.31 -11.00 -28.96
CA GLU A 78 14.40 -10.04 -28.32
C GLU A 78 12.93 -10.31 -28.70
N GLU A 79 12.67 -10.79 -29.92
CA GLU A 79 11.33 -11.18 -30.38
C GLU A 79 10.76 -12.34 -29.56
N LEU A 80 11.55 -13.37 -29.26
CA LEU A 80 11.12 -14.48 -28.43
C LEU A 80 10.82 -14.03 -27.00
N GLN A 81 11.64 -13.12 -26.45
CA GLN A 81 11.39 -12.56 -25.12
C GLN A 81 10.06 -11.78 -25.07
N LEU A 82 9.72 -11.04 -26.13
CA LEU A 82 8.44 -10.36 -26.26
C LEU A 82 7.26 -11.34 -26.36
N GLU A 83 7.41 -12.47 -27.07
CA GLU A 83 6.37 -13.49 -27.13
C GLU A 83 6.17 -14.21 -25.79
N ILE A 84 7.25 -14.56 -25.10
CA ILE A 84 7.19 -15.15 -23.75
C ILE A 84 6.50 -14.17 -22.79
N ASN A 85 6.87 -12.88 -22.83
CA ASN A 85 6.20 -11.84 -22.05
C ASN A 85 4.68 -11.83 -22.29
N LYS A 86 4.23 -11.89 -23.55
CA LYS A 86 2.80 -11.92 -23.89
C LYS A 86 2.09 -13.17 -23.35
N ILE A 87 2.72 -14.35 -23.46
CA ILE A 87 2.14 -15.61 -22.99
C ILE A 87 1.98 -15.60 -21.47
N TYR A 88 3.03 -15.21 -20.75
CA TYR A 88 3.00 -15.20 -19.29
C TYR A 88 2.14 -14.10 -18.70
N HIS A 89 1.99 -12.98 -19.42
CA HIS A 89 0.99 -11.97 -19.08
C HIS A 89 -0.40 -12.61 -19.00
N ASN A 90 -0.82 -13.32 -20.06
CA ASN A 90 -2.12 -13.99 -20.08
C ASN A 90 -2.30 -15.06 -19.01
N VAL A 91 -1.22 -15.79 -18.64
CA VAL A 91 -1.28 -16.82 -17.60
C VAL A 91 -1.41 -16.19 -16.21
N ILE A 92 -0.59 -15.19 -15.90
CA ILE A 92 -0.64 -14.50 -14.60
C ILE A 92 -1.99 -13.80 -14.42
N ASP A 93 -2.52 -13.18 -15.47
CA ASP A 93 -3.85 -12.57 -15.48
C ASP A 93 -4.98 -13.58 -15.23
N GLN A 94 -4.78 -14.86 -15.54
CA GLN A 94 -5.74 -15.94 -15.26
C GLN A 94 -5.58 -16.56 -13.86
N THR A 95 -4.49 -16.25 -13.15
CA THR A 95 -4.15 -16.86 -11.86
C THR A 95 -4.25 -15.87 -10.69
N MET A 96 -4.42 -14.57 -10.97
CA MET A 96 -4.75 -13.59 -9.95
C MET A 96 -6.17 -13.85 -9.40
N GLU A 97 -6.39 -13.46 -8.14
CA GLU A 97 -7.61 -13.82 -7.41
C GLU A 97 -8.84 -13.08 -7.97
N ASP A 98 -9.93 -13.81 -8.20
CA ASP A 98 -11.20 -13.30 -8.78
C ASP A 98 -11.80 -12.06 -8.04
N ASN A 99 -11.33 -11.72 -6.85
CA ASN A 99 -11.87 -10.65 -5.99
C ASN A 99 -11.06 -9.33 -5.99
N VAL A 100 -10.01 -9.21 -6.82
CA VAL A 100 -9.13 -8.02 -6.83
C VAL A 100 -9.91 -6.71 -7.07
N SER A 101 -10.93 -6.73 -7.92
CA SER A 101 -11.81 -5.57 -8.16
C SER A 101 -12.46 -5.06 -6.88
N ASP A 102 -13.07 -5.96 -6.12
CA ASP A 102 -13.81 -5.60 -4.91
C ASP A 102 -12.84 -5.17 -3.80
N GLU A 103 -11.67 -5.82 -3.71
CA GLU A 103 -10.59 -5.40 -2.80
C GLU A 103 -10.11 -3.96 -3.09
N ILE A 104 -9.97 -3.57 -4.36
CA ILE A 104 -9.55 -2.21 -4.75
C ILE A 104 -10.62 -1.19 -4.37
N LEU A 105 -11.89 -1.46 -4.67
CA LEU A 105 -13.01 -0.54 -4.38
C LEU A 105 -13.20 -0.36 -2.87
N ASP A 106 -13.18 -1.45 -2.10
CA ASP A 106 -13.29 -1.40 -0.64
C ASP A 106 -12.10 -0.66 -0.01
N LEU A 107 -10.91 -0.83 -0.57
CA LEU A 107 -9.70 -0.14 -0.12
C LEU A 107 -9.76 1.35 -0.43
N GLU A 108 -10.25 1.74 -1.60
CA GLU A 108 -10.45 3.14 -1.98
C GLU A 108 -11.41 3.84 -1.00
N GLU A 109 -12.56 3.23 -0.71
CA GLU A 109 -13.53 3.78 0.24
C GLU A 109 -12.90 3.89 1.64
N SER A 110 -12.23 2.83 2.09
CA SER A 110 -11.55 2.80 3.39
C SER A 110 -10.46 3.87 3.48
N TYR A 111 -9.73 4.11 2.39
CA TYR A 111 -8.70 5.14 2.28
C TYR A 111 -9.30 6.55 2.34
N LYS A 112 -10.35 6.83 1.57
CA LYS A 112 -11.07 8.12 1.59
C LYS A 112 -11.61 8.42 2.99
N LYS A 113 -12.24 7.43 3.64
CA LYS A 113 -12.71 7.54 5.03
C LYS A 113 -11.56 7.75 6.03
N GLY A 114 -10.42 7.10 5.82
CA GLY A 114 -9.21 7.31 6.60
C GLY A 114 -8.69 8.74 6.54
N ILE A 115 -8.76 9.38 5.37
CA ILE A 115 -8.41 10.79 5.19
C ILE A 115 -9.40 11.70 5.95
N GLU A 116 -10.68 11.41 5.90
CA GLU A 116 -11.71 12.17 6.64
C GLU A 116 -11.49 12.08 8.15
N ASP A 117 -11.27 10.87 8.68
CA ASP A 117 -10.92 10.66 10.08
C ASP A 117 -9.64 11.44 10.46
N LEU A 118 -8.63 11.41 9.58
CA LEU A 118 -7.38 12.14 9.79
C LEU A 118 -7.58 13.65 9.78
N ALA A 119 -8.52 14.18 9.01
CA ALA A 119 -8.77 15.62 8.93
C ALA A 119 -9.16 16.24 10.28
N PHE A 120 -9.81 15.48 11.15
CA PHE A 120 -10.17 15.93 12.51
C PHE A 120 -8.96 16.13 13.42
N VAL A 121 -7.85 15.41 13.20
CA VAL A 121 -6.67 15.42 14.09
C VAL A 121 -5.40 15.98 13.45
N ASP A 122 -5.30 15.96 12.12
CA ASP A 122 -4.16 16.39 11.32
C ASP A 122 -4.63 16.89 9.93
N PRO A 123 -5.33 18.04 9.88
CA PRO A 123 -5.96 18.55 8.67
C PRO A 123 -4.97 18.86 7.55
N ILE A 124 -3.73 19.23 7.89
CA ILE A 124 -2.68 19.51 6.90
C ILE A 124 -2.28 18.23 6.18
N THR A 125 -2.09 17.13 6.91
CA THR A 125 -1.77 15.83 6.31
C THR A 125 -2.96 15.32 5.50
N ALA A 126 -4.18 15.43 6.02
CA ALA A 126 -5.38 15.02 5.30
C ALA A 126 -5.58 15.80 3.99
N TYR A 127 -5.39 17.13 4.01
CA TYR A 127 -5.46 17.96 2.80
C TYR A 127 -4.43 17.52 1.74
N ARG A 128 -3.20 17.20 2.17
CA ARG A 128 -2.16 16.71 1.26
C ARG A 128 -2.54 15.35 0.65
N LEU A 129 -3.03 14.42 1.47
CA LEU A 129 -3.46 13.10 1.01
C LEU A 129 -4.68 13.14 0.08
N LYS A 130 -5.52 14.18 0.20
CA LYS A 130 -6.74 14.34 -0.61
C LYS A 130 -6.49 14.92 -2.00
N GLY A 131 -5.49 15.80 -2.15
CA GLY A 131 -5.41 16.63 -3.36
C GLY A 131 -4.00 16.95 -3.87
N LYS A 132 -2.96 16.29 -3.35
CA LYS A 132 -1.56 16.52 -3.78
C LYS A 132 -0.79 15.24 -4.07
N ASN A 133 -1.46 14.11 -4.24
CA ASN A 133 -0.81 12.86 -4.59
C ASN A 133 -1.58 12.12 -5.67
N ASP A 134 -0.86 11.28 -6.41
CA ASP A 134 -1.39 10.50 -7.52
C ASP A 134 -2.15 9.24 -7.04
N ILE A 135 -2.26 9.06 -5.72
CA ILE A 135 -2.85 7.86 -5.10
C ILE A 135 -4.34 7.74 -5.42
N LEU A 136 -5.12 8.80 -5.20
CA LEU A 136 -6.56 8.79 -5.50
C LEU A 136 -6.83 8.73 -7.00
N GLU A 137 -6.01 9.42 -7.81
CA GLU A 137 -6.11 9.34 -9.27
C GLU A 137 -5.86 7.91 -9.78
N THR A 138 -4.93 7.19 -9.16
CA THR A 138 -4.67 5.78 -9.49
C THR A 138 -5.86 4.89 -9.13
N PHE A 139 -6.51 5.11 -7.99
CA PHE A 139 -7.75 4.42 -7.66
C PHE A 139 -8.86 4.69 -8.69
N ASP A 140 -9.08 5.96 -9.04
CA ASP A 140 -10.10 6.35 -10.02
C ASP A 140 -9.83 5.67 -11.39
N GLN A 141 -8.57 5.64 -11.85
CA GLN A 141 -8.19 4.93 -13.09
C GLN A 141 -8.36 3.41 -12.99
N MET A 142 -8.05 2.80 -11.84
CA MET A 142 -8.31 1.38 -11.60
C MET A 142 -9.81 1.08 -11.68
N ALA A 143 -10.65 1.89 -11.03
CA ALA A 143 -12.10 1.74 -11.05
C ALA A 143 -12.67 1.90 -12.47
N GLU A 144 -12.23 2.89 -13.23
CA GLU A 144 -12.63 3.10 -14.62
C GLU A 144 -12.22 1.93 -15.53
N ALA A 145 -11.02 1.37 -15.33
CA ALA A 145 -10.55 0.20 -16.05
C ALA A 145 -11.41 -1.03 -15.72
N ILE A 146 -11.70 -1.26 -14.43
CA ILE A 146 -12.60 -2.33 -13.97
C ILE A 146 -13.98 -2.19 -14.63
N GLU A 147 -14.56 -0.98 -14.62
CA GLU A 147 -15.89 -0.75 -15.17
C GLU A 147 -15.92 -0.96 -16.70
N SER A 148 -14.88 -0.52 -17.39
CA SER A 148 -14.72 -0.69 -18.83
C SER A 148 -14.62 -2.16 -19.23
N ILE A 149 -13.90 -2.96 -18.44
CA ILE A 149 -13.81 -4.42 -18.60
C ILE A 149 -15.17 -5.07 -18.32
N LYS A 150 -15.84 -4.73 -17.21
CA LYS A 150 -17.19 -5.23 -16.87
C LYS A 150 -18.21 -4.97 -17.99
N LYS A 151 -18.10 -3.86 -18.73
CA LYS A 151 -19.00 -3.52 -19.86
C LYS A 151 -18.77 -4.38 -21.11
N GLN A 152 -17.60 -4.97 -21.27
CA GLN A 152 -17.23 -5.77 -22.46
C GLN A 152 -17.47 -7.27 -22.28
N LEU A 153 -17.71 -7.73 -21.05
CA LEU A 153 -17.90 -9.14 -20.69
C LEU A 153 -19.38 -9.52 -20.60
N SER A 154 -19.70 -10.77 -20.96
CA SER A 154 -21.03 -11.34 -20.72
C SER A 154 -21.31 -11.54 -19.23
N GLU A 155 -22.58 -11.65 -18.80
CA GLU A 155 -22.93 -11.82 -17.36
C GLU A 155 -22.26 -13.03 -16.70
N GLU A 156 -21.93 -14.08 -17.47
CA GLU A 156 -21.21 -15.28 -16.99
C GLU A 156 -19.69 -15.07 -16.89
N GLU A 157 -19.14 -14.06 -17.57
CA GLU A 157 -17.73 -13.68 -17.54
C GLU A 157 -17.45 -12.51 -16.58
N LYS A 158 -18.48 -11.79 -16.14
CA LYS A 158 -18.35 -10.67 -15.17
C LYS A 158 -17.89 -11.10 -13.77
N GLU A 159 -18.07 -12.37 -13.41
CA GLU A 159 -17.48 -12.96 -12.20
C GLU A 159 -15.98 -13.23 -12.34
N ARG A 160 -15.41 -13.14 -13.55
CA ARG A 160 -14.00 -13.40 -13.86
C ARG A 160 -13.41 -12.20 -14.61
N ILE A 161 -13.42 -11.04 -13.96
CA ILE A 161 -12.83 -9.82 -14.53
C ILE A 161 -11.35 -10.11 -14.81
N PRO A 162 -10.90 -10.06 -16.07
CA PRO A 162 -9.50 -10.23 -16.39
C PRO A 162 -8.68 -9.15 -15.71
N ASP A 163 -7.64 -9.54 -14.97
CA ASP A 163 -6.72 -8.66 -14.25
C ASP A 163 -5.84 -7.76 -15.15
N SER A 164 -6.16 -7.68 -16.45
CA SER A 164 -5.60 -6.74 -17.44
C SER A 164 -5.87 -5.25 -17.12
N ILE A 165 -6.44 -4.94 -15.95
CA ILE A 165 -6.59 -3.59 -15.39
C ILE A 165 -5.24 -2.84 -15.46
N PHE A 166 -4.13 -3.54 -15.23
CA PHE A 166 -2.80 -2.93 -15.18
C PHE A 166 -2.28 -2.41 -16.53
N ASN A 167 -2.62 -3.06 -17.64
CA ASN A 167 -2.25 -2.59 -18.97
C ASN A 167 -3.00 -1.32 -19.37
N MET A 168 -4.15 -1.06 -18.73
CA MET A 168 -4.93 0.16 -18.95
C MET A 168 -4.41 1.32 -18.09
N ILE A 169 -3.74 1.02 -16.97
CA ILE A 169 -3.13 2.03 -16.11
C ILE A 169 -1.75 2.39 -16.64
N LYS A 170 -1.45 3.69 -16.70
CA LYS A 170 -0.15 4.15 -17.17
C LYS A 170 0.95 3.71 -16.18
N PRO A 171 2.00 2.98 -16.63
CA PRO A 171 3.11 2.59 -15.75
C PRO A 171 3.80 3.77 -15.05
N GLU A 172 3.81 4.94 -15.70
CA GLU A 172 4.32 6.18 -15.12
C GLU A 172 3.54 6.63 -13.88
N LEU A 173 2.21 6.51 -13.90
CA LEU A 173 1.33 6.89 -12.79
C LEU A 173 1.51 5.95 -11.58
N LEU A 174 1.68 4.66 -11.83
CA LEU A 174 1.95 3.70 -10.77
C LEU A 174 3.29 3.99 -10.09
N LYS A 175 4.32 4.31 -10.89
CA LYS A 175 5.64 4.67 -10.36
C LYS A 175 5.59 5.93 -9.51
N THR A 176 4.92 7.00 -9.95
CA THR A 176 4.77 8.22 -9.15
C THR A 176 3.96 7.94 -7.88
N THR A 177 2.90 7.15 -7.99
CA THR A 177 2.06 6.72 -6.87
C THR A 177 2.82 5.92 -5.81
N PHE A 178 3.72 5.01 -6.21
CA PHE A 178 4.60 4.32 -5.25
C PHE A 178 5.52 5.28 -4.50
N MET A 179 6.07 6.28 -5.20
CA MET A 179 6.91 7.32 -4.57
C MET A 179 6.11 8.14 -3.56
N ASP A 180 4.89 8.54 -3.93
CA ASP A 180 3.98 9.29 -3.07
C ASP A 180 3.57 8.46 -1.84
N LEU A 181 3.18 7.20 -2.03
CA LEU A 181 2.84 6.28 -0.94
C LEU A 181 4.00 6.15 0.04
N GLU A 182 5.23 5.93 -0.44
CA GLU A 182 6.42 5.80 0.41
C GLU A 182 6.72 7.07 1.20
N GLU A 183 6.58 8.23 0.54
CA GLU A 183 6.79 9.52 1.18
C GLU A 183 5.74 9.76 2.29
N GLU A 184 4.48 9.46 2.02
CA GLU A 184 3.38 9.63 2.96
C GLU A 184 3.47 8.63 4.12
N ILE A 185 3.78 7.36 3.86
CA ILE A 185 4.07 6.35 4.89
C ILE A 185 5.21 6.84 5.78
N LYS A 186 6.30 7.38 5.20
CA LYS A 186 7.44 7.92 5.93
C LYS A 186 7.06 9.11 6.81
N LYS A 187 6.26 10.04 6.31
CA LYS A 187 5.82 11.22 7.08
C LYS A 187 4.89 10.83 8.24
N ILE A 188 3.86 10.03 7.98
CA ILE A 188 2.88 9.62 9.00
C ILE A 188 3.54 8.74 10.06
N SER A 189 4.37 7.78 9.65
CA SER A 189 5.07 6.90 10.59
C SER A 189 6.02 7.66 11.53
N ARG A 190 6.69 8.71 11.05
CA ARG A 190 7.48 9.63 11.89
C ARG A 190 6.63 10.38 12.91
N ASN A 191 5.46 10.88 12.50
CA ASN A 191 4.53 11.59 13.37
C ASN A 191 3.95 10.68 14.47
N ILE A 192 3.86 9.37 14.23
CA ILE A 192 3.44 8.40 15.25
C ILE A 192 4.58 8.15 16.26
N GLY A 193 5.79 7.90 15.76
CA GLY A 193 6.99 7.73 16.56
C GLY A 193 8.13 6.99 15.86
N PRO A 194 9.36 7.05 16.40
CA PRO A 194 10.57 6.52 15.75
C PRO A 194 10.53 5.00 15.52
N LEU A 195 9.96 4.23 16.45
CA LEU A 195 9.83 2.78 16.31
C LEU A 195 8.89 2.41 15.16
N THR A 196 7.76 3.11 15.03
CA THR A 196 6.82 2.92 13.92
C THR A 196 7.48 3.29 12.60
N HIS A 197 8.19 4.41 12.56
CA HIS A 197 8.94 4.83 11.37
C HIS A 197 9.94 3.77 10.89
N TYR A 198 10.73 3.22 11.81
CA TYR A 198 11.67 2.14 11.49
C TYR A 198 10.94 0.89 10.96
N ARG A 199 9.86 0.46 11.61
CA ARG A 199 9.08 -0.73 11.22
C ARG A 199 8.44 -0.55 9.85
N SER A 200 7.79 0.58 9.57
CA SER A 200 7.19 0.87 8.26
C SER A 200 8.23 0.88 7.15
N LYS A 201 9.41 1.46 7.40
CA LYS A 201 10.53 1.44 6.44
C LYS A 201 11.02 0.02 6.17
N LYS A 202 11.05 -0.83 7.20
CA LYS A 202 11.38 -2.25 7.05
C LYS A 202 10.35 -2.96 6.19
N VAL A 203 9.05 -2.79 6.46
CA VAL A 203 7.96 -3.40 5.66
C VAL A 203 8.04 -2.99 4.19
N ILE A 204 8.18 -1.69 3.87
CA ILE A 204 8.33 -1.24 2.48
C ILE A 204 9.55 -1.90 1.82
N ARG A 205 10.69 -1.93 2.51
CA ARG A 205 11.90 -2.58 1.97
C ARG A 205 11.65 -4.06 1.71
N ASP A 206 11.06 -4.75 2.67
CA ASP A 206 10.77 -6.18 2.58
C ASP A 206 9.79 -6.43 1.42
N LEU A 207 8.79 -5.58 1.18
CA LEU A 207 7.90 -5.67 0.02
C LEU A 207 8.63 -5.44 -1.31
N LYS A 208 9.55 -4.47 -1.38
CA LYS A 208 10.41 -4.28 -2.56
C LYS A 208 11.35 -5.45 -2.82
N SER A 209 11.95 -6.04 -1.78
CA SER A 209 13.01 -7.05 -1.91
C SER A 209 12.50 -8.49 -1.91
N SER A 210 11.36 -8.79 -1.26
CA SER A 210 10.75 -10.13 -1.24
C SER A 210 10.19 -10.53 -2.60
N VAL A 211 9.86 -9.55 -3.44
CA VAL A 211 9.54 -9.76 -4.85
C VAL A 211 10.77 -10.26 -5.64
N ASP A 212 11.99 -9.90 -5.23
CA ASP A 212 13.17 -9.95 -6.11
C ASP A 212 14.15 -11.11 -5.82
N GLU A 213 14.33 -11.57 -4.57
CA GLU A 213 15.35 -12.61 -4.28
C GLU A 213 14.78 -13.97 -3.84
N ASN A 214 13.76 -13.99 -2.97
CA ASN A 214 13.15 -15.25 -2.54
C ASN A 214 12.22 -15.82 -3.61
N ARG A 215 11.39 -14.96 -4.23
CA ARG A 215 10.56 -15.33 -5.38
C ARG A 215 11.40 -15.83 -6.54
N ARG A 216 12.51 -15.14 -6.86
CA ARG A 216 13.49 -15.60 -7.85
C ARG A 216 14.04 -17.00 -7.56
N LYS A 217 14.46 -17.27 -6.32
CA LYS A 217 14.96 -18.60 -5.92
C LYS A 217 13.89 -19.67 -6.01
N GLU A 218 12.65 -19.37 -5.64
CA GLU A 218 11.52 -20.30 -5.79
C GLU A 218 11.15 -20.54 -7.26
N MET A 219 11.12 -19.49 -8.08
CA MET A 219 10.91 -19.56 -9.53
C MET A 219 12.02 -20.38 -10.19
N GLN A 220 13.29 -20.12 -9.90
CA GLN A 220 14.41 -20.92 -10.40
C GLN A 220 14.24 -22.39 -10.02
N ARG A 221 13.95 -22.71 -8.76
CA ARG A 221 13.69 -24.09 -8.32
C ARG A 221 12.51 -24.74 -9.05
N PHE A 222 11.46 -23.99 -9.34
CA PHE A 222 10.29 -24.47 -10.10
C PHE A 222 10.67 -24.77 -11.56
N PHE A 223 11.36 -23.84 -12.22
CA PHE A 223 11.83 -24.02 -13.60
C PHE A 223 12.93 -25.08 -13.71
N ASP A 224 13.75 -25.31 -12.68
CA ASP A 224 14.69 -26.42 -12.60
C ASP A 224 14.00 -27.78 -12.51
N LYS A 225 12.80 -27.84 -11.91
CA LYS A 225 11.99 -29.06 -11.85
C LYS A 225 11.23 -29.36 -13.14
N ILE A 226 10.75 -28.32 -13.84
CA ILE A 226 9.87 -28.47 -15.02
C ILE A 226 10.64 -28.47 -16.34
N LEU A 227 11.72 -27.70 -16.42
CA LEU A 227 12.70 -27.75 -17.49
C LEU A 227 14.01 -28.30 -16.92
N PRO A 228 14.04 -29.59 -16.52
CA PRO A 228 15.29 -30.22 -16.16
C PRO A 228 16.12 -30.32 -17.44
N MET A 229 17.25 -29.64 -17.46
CA MET A 229 18.37 -30.09 -18.30
C MET A 229 19.05 -31.26 -17.61
#